data_AF-A0AAV3XJP2-F1
#
_entry.id   AF-A0AAV3XJP2-F1
#
_cell.length_a   1.000
_cell.length_b   1.000
_cell.length_c   1.000
_cell.angle_alpha   90.00
_cell.angle_beta   90.00
_cell.angle_gamma   90.00
#
_symmetry.space_group_name_H-M   'P 1'
#
loop_
_entity.id
_entity.type
_entity.pdbx_description
1 polymer ?
#
loop_
_entity_poly.entity_id
_entity_poly.type
_entity_poly.pdbx_seq_one_letter_code
_entity_poly.pdbx_strand_id
1 'polypeptide(L)' 'MNSGDLDPAATLVTKRDDPNYSQVSGYIPKEIALRFKVVCTEQEITQSEALEEAVLSWIEKRTKSTKQDR' A
#
# COMPACT_ATOMS: atom_id res chain seq x y z
N MET A 1 3.81 44.54 -15.88
CA MET A 1 3.31 43.21 -16.28
C MET A 1 4.49 42.32 -16.59
N ASN A 2 4.74 41.27 -15.83
CA ASN A 2 5.38 40.07 -16.35
C ASN A 2 4.74 38.89 -15.62
N SER A 3 3.86 38.20 -16.34
CA SER A 3 3.04 37.10 -15.86
C SER A 3 3.95 35.96 -15.41
N GLY A 4 3.75 35.52 -14.17
CA GLY A 4 4.25 34.24 -13.70
C GLY A 4 3.38 33.15 -14.31
N ASP A 5 3.86 32.54 -15.39
CA ASP A 5 3.34 31.26 -15.85
C ASP A 5 4.06 30.16 -15.06
N LEU A 6 3.55 29.91 -13.85
CA LEU A 6 3.75 28.62 -13.18
C LEU A 6 2.73 27.66 -13.79
N ASP A 7 3.23 26.71 -14.56
CA ASP A 7 2.45 25.63 -15.19
C ASP A 7 1.59 24.89 -14.13
N PRO A 8 0.25 24.92 -14.21
CA PRO A 8 -0.62 24.37 -13.17
C PRO A 8 -0.82 22.84 -13.24
N ALA A 9 -0.08 22.12 -14.09
CA ALA A 9 -0.45 20.77 -14.52
C ALA A 9 0.58 19.67 -14.22
N ALA A 10 1.52 19.87 -13.28
CA ALA A 10 2.35 18.78 -12.76
C ALA A 10 1.94 18.41 -11.33
N THR A 11 0.63 18.29 -11.07
CA THR A 11 0.15 17.64 -9.84
C THR A 11 0.45 16.15 -9.97
N LEU A 12 1.60 15.72 -9.44
CA LEU A 12 1.92 14.31 -9.25
C LEU A 12 0.80 13.69 -8.42
N VAL A 13 -0.15 13.00 -9.07
CA VAL A 13 -1.22 12.27 -8.39
C VAL A 13 -0.55 11.20 -7.54
N THR A 14 -0.60 11.37 -6.22
CA THR A 14 -0.09 10.35 -5.30
C THR A 14 -1.13 9.25 -5.17
N LYS A 15 -0.74 8.03 -4.75
CA LYS A 15 -1.71 6.95 -4.46
C LYS A 15 -2.80 7.35 -3.45
N ARG A 16 -2.60 8.43 -2.69
CA ARG A 16 -3.61 8.99 -1.79
C ARG A 16 -4.72 9.73 -2.53
N ASP A 17 -4.41 10.33 -3.67
CA ASP A 17 -5.31 11.19 -4.43
C ASP A 17 -5.92 10.46 -5.65
N ASP A 18 -5.52 9.20 -5.88
CA ASP A 18 -6.05 8.33 -6.93
C ASP A 18 -7.32 7.61 -6.44
N PRO A 19 -8.47 7.76 -7.14
CA PRO A 19 -9.75 7.14 -6.75
C PRO A 19 -9.75 5.61 -6.80
N ASN A 20 -8.77 4.98 -7.45
CA ASN A 20 -8.63 3.53 -7.51
C ASN A 20 -7.95 2.95 -6.26
N TYR A 21 -7.41 3.79 -5.37
CA TYR A 21 -6.76 3.36 -4.14
C TYR A 21 -7.60 3.73 -2.92
N SER A 22 -7.57 2.87 -1.91
CA SER A 22 -8.20 3.11 -0.60
C SER A 22 -7.20 2.87 0.52
N GLN A 23 -7.18 3.76 1.50
CA GLN A 23 -6.30 3.63 2.66
C GLN A 23 -6.84 2.56 3.62
N VAL A 24 -5.98 1.60 3.98
CA VAL A 24 -6.23 0.63 5.05
C VAL A 24 -5.26 0.93 6.20
N SER A 25 -5.79 1.15 7.40
CA SER A 25 -5.01 1.53 8.58
C SER A 25 -5.27 0.62 9.79
N GLY A 26 -4.25 0.35 10.58
CA GLY A 26 -4.34 -0.41 11.82
C GLY A 26 -3.06 -0.32 12.64
N TYR A 27 -3.13 -0.71 13.92
CA TYR A 27 -1.97 -0.77 14.80
C TYR A 27 -1.40 -2.19 14.84
N ILE A 28 -0.07 -2.29 14.74
CA ILE A 28 0.68 -3.54 14.92
C ILE A 28 1.80 -3.33 15.94
N PRO A 29 2.26 -4.40 16.63
CA PRO A 29 3.45 -4.33 17.48
C PRO A 29 4.66 -3.73 16.74
N LYS A 30 5.42 -2.87 17.44
CA LYS A 30 6.57 -2.14 16.88
C LYS A 30 7.61 -3.08 16.27
N GLU A 31 7.86 -4.22 16.91
CA GLU A 31 8.80 -5.22 16.44
C GLU A 31 8.41 -5.78 15.07
N ILE A 32 7.11 -6.06 14.87
CA ILE A 32 6.57 -6.54 13.59
C ILE A 32 6.71 -5.46 12.53
N ALA A 33 6.38 -4.20 12.86
CA ALA A 33 6.53 -3.08 11.94
C ALA A 33 7.98 -2.86 11.51
N LEU A 34 8.94 -3.04 12.42
CA LEU A 34 10.37 -2.93 12.11
C LEU A 34 10.81 -4.03 11.16
N ARG A 35 10.49 -5.29 11.47
CA ARG A 35 10.84 -6.44 10.62
C ARG A 35 10.23 -6.30 9.22
N PHE A 36 8.98 -5.85 9.14
CA PHE A 36 8.32 -5.59 7.86
C PHE A 36 9.10 -4.58 7.01
N LYS A 37 9.54 -3.46 7.59
CA LYS A 37 10.33 -2.44 6.87
C LYS A 37 11.69 -2.96 6.42
N VAL A 38 12.36 -3.76 7.24
CA VAL A 38 13.64 -4.40 6.86
C VAL A 38 13.44 -5.27 5.63
N VAL A 39 12.43 -6.15 5.65
CA VAL A 39 12.12 -7.04 4.53
C VAL A 39 11.76 -6.27 3.25
N CYS A 40 10.99 -5.17 3.35
CA CYS A 40 10.70 -4.32 2.19
C CYS A 40 11.99 -3.72 1.61
N THR A 41 12.92 -3.31 2.47
CA THR A 41 14.20 -2.72 2.07
C THR A 41 15.10 -3.76 1.40
N GLU A 42 15.21 -4.95 1.98
CA GLU A 42 16.01 -6.06 1.45
C GLU A 42 15.53 -6.52 0.07
N GLN A 43 14.22 -6.43 -0.19
CA GLN A 43 13.60 -6.82 -1.45
C GLN A 43 13.45 -5.66 -2.45
N GLU A 44 13.89 -4.45 -2.10
CA GLU A 44 13.76 -3.25 -2.93
C GLU A 44 12.30 -2.92 -3.35
N ILE A 45 11.32 -3.27 -2.51
CA ILE A 45 9.90 -3.01 -2.75
C ILE A 45 9.35 -1.93 -1.81
N THR A 46 8.29 -1.25 -2.24
CA THR A 46 7.62 -0.27 -1.39
C THR A 46 6.77 -0.95 -0.31
N GLN A 47 6.57 -0.27 0.82
CA GLN A 47 5.66 -0.73 1.87
C GLN A 47 4.23 -0.92 1.37
N SER A 48 3.80 -0.15 0.35
CA SER A 48 2.48 -0.30 -0.26
C SER A 48 2.35 -1.60 -1.05
N GLU A 49 3.35 -1.96 -1.85
CA GLU A 49 3.37 -3.24 -2.59
C GLU A 49 3.38 -4.43 -1.63
N ALA A 50 4.23 -4.39 -0.60
CA ALA A 50 4.29 -5.45 0.41
C ALA A 50 2.97 -5.57 1.20
N LEU A 51 2.28 -4.44 1.46
CA LEU A 51 0.99 -4.46 2.14
C LEU A 51 -0.11 -5.05 1.24
N GLU A 52 -0.10 -4.72 -0.05
CA GLU A 52 -1.04 -5.28 -1.03
C GLU A 52 -0.90 -6.81 -1.10
N GLU A 53 0.32 -7.33 -1.23
CA GLU A 53 0.58 -8.78 -1.22
C GLU A 53 0.13 -9.44 0.09
N ALA A 54 0.45 -8.83 1.23
CA ALA A 54 0.10 -9.37 2.55
C ALA A 54 -1.43 -9.42 2.76
N VAL A 55 -2.15 -8.37 2.34
CA VAL A 55 -3.61 -8.28 2.43
C VAL A 55 -4.26 -9.30 1.49
N LEU A 56 -3.82 -9.37 0.23
CA LEU A 56 -4.32 -10.38 -0.73
C LEU A 56 -4.13 -11.79 -0.20
N SER A 57 -2.91 -12.11 0.27
CA SER A 57 -2.60 -13.41 0.86
C SER A 57 -3.47 -13.75 2.07
N TRP A 58 -3.79 -12.76 2.91
CA TRP A 58 -4.68 -12.95 4.06
C TRP A 58 -6.13 -13.23 3.62
N ILE A 59 -6.65 -12.48 2.63
CA ILE A 59 -7.98 -12.69 2.06
C ILE A 59 -8.09 -14.08 1.42
N GLU A 60 -7.10 -14.47 0.63
CA GLU A 60 -7.08 -15.78 -0.01
C GLU A 60 -7.09 -16.93 0.99
N LYS A 61 -6.29 -16.84 2.05
CA LYS A 61 -6.27 -17.86 3.12
C LYS A 61 -7.67 -18.00 3.74
N ARG A 62 -8.37 -16.90 3.97
CA ARG A 62 -9.72 -16.92 4.57
C ARG A 62 -10.81 -17.44 3.63
N THR A 63 -10.69 -17.15 2.33
CA THR A 63 -11.68 -17.60 1.32
C THR A 63 -11.45 -19.04 0.88
N LYS A 64 -10.20 -19.52 0.84
CA LYS A 64 -9.89 -20.93 0.57
C LYS A 64 -10.32 -21.84 1.73
N SER A 65 -10.16 -21.40 2.98
CA SER A 65 -10.69 -22.12 4.16
C SER A 65 -12.22 -22.25 4.17
N THR A 66 -12.97 -21.49 3.38
CA THR A 66 -14.44 -21.64 3.28
C THR A 66 -14.88 -22.65 2.23
N LYS A 67 -13.98 -23.11 1.35
CA LYS A 67 -14.30 -24.04 0.24
C LYS A 67 -13.92 -25.50 0.51
N GLN A 68 -13.20 -25.80 1.60
CA GLN A 68 -12.71 -27.15 1.89
C GLN A 68 -13.53 -27.92 2.94
N ASP A 69 -14.63 -27.33 3.43
CA ASP A 69 -15.57 -27.93 4.38
C ASP A 69 -17.02 -27.91 3.85
N ARG A 70 -17.22 -28.19 2.55
CA ARG A 70 -18.56 -28.42 1.99
C ARG A 70 -18.60 -29.55 0.98
#